data_AF-A0A4Q6BDA2-F1
#
_entry.id   AF-A0A4Q6BDA2-F1
#
_cell.length_a   1.000
_cell.length_b   1.000
_cell.length_c   1.000
_cell.angle_alpha   90.00
_cell.angle_beta   90.00
_cell.angle_gamma   90.00
#
_symmetry.space_group_name_H-M   'P 1'
#
loop_
_entity.id
_entity.type
_entity.pdbx_description
1 polymer ?
#
loop_
_entity_poly.entity_id
_entity_poly.type
_entity_poly.pdbx_seq_one_letter_code
_entity_poly.pdbx_strand_id
1 'polypeptide(L)'
;MQGSEVTPWLQLEGRYTAKDPGEGQQAKGRRELVQKAKQAARDAGNDLDRFFGVVVTMDRGTDLFGSAARHAVCDTLSSLSQILQEVGHGFGLEHSRAVANPIDYENPFCIMSGMTFGGDLTIPNNPSIRFSSPTFPDRFGDSGPGLCSPLLFKAGWITESRIVRIATNGRMPAAVVITLSPLGEMNPLHPQVVMFGLNTPQDVTYFIEYRAGGWDRGLKQKSVVIHQLRPDGMAYYQNKLSIAGGFSIKTQVLQNSGTSLRDRLVELVST
;
A
#
# COMPACT_ATOMS: atom_id res chain seq x y z
N MET A 1 1.65 -25.11 4.31
CA MET A 1 2.37 -24.21 3.39
C MET A 1 3.84 -24.25 3.75
N GLN A 2 4.72 -24.50 2.79
CA GLN A 2 6.15 -24.24 2.98
C GLN A 2 6.34 -22.71 2.99
N GLY A 3 7.20 -22.21 3.87
CA GLY A 3 7.47 -20.78 4.02
C GLY A 3 8.28 -20.21 2.86
N SER A 4 8.92 -19.07 3.09
CA SER A 4 9.90 -18.50 2.14
C SER A 4 11.26 -19.18 2.27
N GLU A 5 12.02 -19.22 1.18
CA GLU A 5 13.40 -19.72 1.14
C GLU A 5 14.32 -18.73 0.42
N VAL A 6 15.61 -18.79 0.75
CA VAL A 6 16.67 -17.95 0.14
C VAL A 6 17.73 -18.87 -0.43
N THR A 7 18.00 -18.74 -1.73
CA THR A 7 19.09 -19.47 -2.40
C THR A 7 20.45 -18.84 -2.06
N PRO A 8 21.58 -19.55 -2.24
CA PRO A 8 22.87 -18.88 -2.31
C PRO A 8 22.91 -17.84 -3.44
N TRP A 9 23.94 -17.00 -3.44
CA TRP A 9 24.23 -16.13 -4.59
C TRP A 9 24.54 -16.98 -5.82
N LEU A 10 23.84 -16.71 -6.92
CA LEU A 10 24.00 -17.42 -8.19
C LEU A 10 24.58 -16.47 -9.24
N GLN A 11 25.56 -16.96 -9.99
CA GLN A 11 26.14 -16.20 -11.09
C GLN A 11 25.17 -16.19 -12.28
N LEU A 12 24.79 -15.01 -12.75
CA LEU A 12 24.06 -14.87 -14.01
C LEU A 12 25.06 -14.65 -15.15
N GLU A 13 24.91 -15.40 -16.24
CA GLU A 13 25.72 -15.19 -17.44
C GLU A 13 25.21 -13.99 -18.26
N GLY A 14 26.14 -13.17 -18.74
CA GLY A 14 25.88 -12.01 -19.61
C GLY A 14 25.98 -10.65 -18.93
N ARG A 15 25.81 -9.58 -19.72
CA ARG A 15 25.74 -8.19 -19.25
C ARG A 15 24.29 -7.74 -19.18
N TYR A 16 23.91 -7.11 -18.08
CA TYR A 16 22.59 -6.52 -17.89
C TYR A 16 22.78 -5.02 -17.68
N THR A 17 22.43 -4.23 -18.70
CA THR A 17 22.38 -2.79 -18.58
C THR A 17 20.93 -2.39 -18.33
N ALA A 18 20.63 -1.99 -17.10
CA ALA A 18 19.33 -1.43 -16.71
C ALA A 18 19.00 -0.08 -17.38
N LYS A 19 19.95 0.52 -18.12
CA LYS A 19 19.80 1.82 -18.77
C LYS A 19 19.56 1.66 -20.29
N ASP A 20 18.29 1.41 -20.61
CA ASP A 20 17.49 1.81 -21.80
C ASP A 20 17.98 1.49 -23.23
N PRO A 21 17.08 0.97 -24.10
CA PRO A 21 16.53 1.85 -25.15
C PRO A 21 15.03 1.60 -25.47
N GLY A 22 14.12 2.39 -24.88
CA GLY A 22 12.68 2.42 -25.18
C GLY A 22 11.84 1.43 -24.37
N GLU A 23 10.61 1.84 -24.03
CA GLU A 23 9.64 1.12 -23.17
C GLU A 23 9.47 -0.38 -23.54
N GLY A 24 9.46 -0.69 -24.85
CA GLY A 24 9.38 -2.06 -25.34
C GLY A 24 10.64 -2.91 -25.14
N GLN A 25 11.83 -2.32 -25.21
CA GLN A 25 13.10 -3.02 -24.94
C GLN A 25 13.34 -3.16 -23.44
N GLN A 26 12.90 -2.19 -22.65
CA GLN A 26 12.96 -2.26 -21.19
C GLN A 26 12.10 -3.43 -20.67
N ALA A 27 10.87 -3.58 -21.17
CA ALA A 27 10.01 -4.71 -20.84
C ALA A 27 10.58 -6.06 -21.31
N LYS A 28 11.33 -6.09 -22.41
CA LYS A 28 12.04 -7.30 -22.88
C LYS A 28 13.21 -7.63 -21.95
N GLY A 29 14.07 -6.67 -21.64
CA GLY A 29 15.22 -6.85 -20.75
C GLY A 29 14.84 -7.28 -19.32
N ARG A 30 13.76 -6.70 -18.77
CA ARG A 30 13.18 -7.11 -17.47
C ARG A 30 12.78 -8.58 -17.45
N ARG A 31 12.04 -9.02 -18.48
CA ARG A 31 11.62 -10.43 -18.61
C ARG A 31 12.82 -11.36 -18.77
N GLU A 32 13.79 -11.00 -19.61
CA GLU A 32 14.99 -11.81 -19.83
C GLU A 32 15.82 -11.97 -18.54
N LEU A 33 15.99 -10.91 -17.75
CA LEU A 33 16.67 -10.96 -16.45
C LEU A 33 16.02 -11.99 -15.52
N VAL A 34 14.70 -11.91 -15.36
CA VAL A 34 13.94 -12.81 -14.48
C VAL A 34 14.03 -14.26 -14.96
N GLN A 35 13.92 -14.49 -16.27
CA GLN A 35 14.02 -15.85 -16.82
C GLN A 35 15.40 -16.45 -16.59
N LYS A 36 16.47 -15.68 -16.77
CA LYS A 36 17.83 -16.15 -16.51
C LYS A 36 18.10 -16.40 -15.03
N ALA A 37 17.57 -15.55 -14.14
CA ALA A 37 17.64 -15.80 -12.71
C ALA A 37 16.92 -17.10 -12.32
N LYS A 38 15.73 -17.33 -12.88
CA LYS A 38 15.00 -18.59 -12.69
C LYS A 38 15.77 -19.80 -13.24
N GLN A 39 16.38 -19.67 -14.41
CA GLN A 39 17.17 -20.73 -15.02
C GLN A 39 18.40 -21.06 -14.16
N ALA A 40 19.17 -20.06 -13.73
CA ALA A 40 20.33 -20.26 -12.85
C ALA A 40 19.94 -20.95 -11.53
N ALA A 41 18.79 -20.61 -10.95
CA ALA A 41 18.27 -21.28 -9.77
C ALA A 41 17.92 -22.75 -10.04
N ARG A 42 17.27 -23.05 -11.17
CA ARG A 42 16.96 -24.43 -11.59
C ARG A 42 18.22 -25.26 -11.85
N ASP A 43 19.22 -24.66 -12.52
CA ASP A 43 20.51 -25.31 -12.79
C ASP A 43 21.27 -25.62 -11.49
N ALA A 44 21.10 -24.78 -10.47
CA ALA A 44 21.60 -25.02 -9.11
C ALA A 44 20.72 -25.97 -8.27
N GLY A 45 19.70 -26.60 -8.87
CA GLY A 45 18.84 -27.60 -8.21
C GLY A 45 17.70 -27.03 -7.37
N ASN A 46 17.37 -25.74 -7.51
CA ASN A 46 16.26 -25.12 -6.79
C ASN A 46 14.95 -25.27 -7.59
N ASP A 47 14.00 -26.02 -7.04
CA ASP A 47 12.63 -26.04 -7.54
C ASP A 47 11.91 -24.75 -7.12
N LEU A 48 11.66 -23.89 -8.10
CA LEU A 48 10.95 -22.62 -7.90
C LEU A 48 9.43 -22.76 -8.06
N ASP A 49 8.95 -23.83 -8.67
CA ASP A 49 7.52 -23.98 -9.01
C ASP A 49 6.67 -24.30 -7.78
N ARG A 50 7.30 -24.73 -6.67
CA ARG A 50 6.66 -24.90 -5.36
C ARG A 50 6.36 -23.59 -4.62
N PHE A 51 6.87 -22.45 -5.08
CA PHE A 51 6.63 -21.15 -4.47
C PHE A 51 5.57 -20.36 -5.23
N PHE A 52 4.89 -19.44 -4.53
CA PHE A 52 3.93 -18.53 -5.16
C PHE A 52 4.62 -17.62 -6.19
N GLY A 53 5.78 -17.07 -5.85
CA GLY A 53 6.52 -16.11 -6.67
C GLY A 53 7.99 -16.03 -6.26
N VAL A 54 8.76 -15.21 -6.97
CA VAL A 54 10.22 -15.11 -6.80
C VAL A 54 10.64 -13.65 -6.64
N VAL A 55 11.47 -13.37 -5.64
CA VAL A 55 12.19 -12.10 -5.52
C VAL A 55 13.62 -12.32 -5.99
N VAL A 56 14.06 -11.60 -7.00
CA VAL A 56 15.42 -11.63 -7.53
C VAL A 56 16.19 -10.47 -6.93
N THR A 57 17.15 -10.77 -6.07
CA THR A 57 18.06 -9.76 -5.49
C THR A 57 19.37 -9.74 -6.27
N MET A 58 19.75 -8.57 -6.76
CA MET A 58 20.99 -8.35 -7.51
C MET A 58 22.08 -7.77 -6.61
N ASP A 59 23.33 -8.21 -6.81
CA ASP A 59 24.52 -7.75 -6.07
C ASP A 59 24.99 -6.33 -6.47
N ARG A 60 24.41 -5.79 -7.55
CA ARG A 60 24.78 -4.53 -8.19
C ARG A 60 23.56 -3.74 -8.63
N GLY A 61 23.75 -2.43 -8.82
CA GLY A 61 22.73 -1.51 -9.30
C GLY A 61 21.95 -2.06 -10.50
N THR A 62 20.67 -2.35 -10.30
CA THR A 62 19.77 -2.95 -11.28
C THR A 62 18.42 -2.23 -11.23
N ASP A 63 17.66 -2.30 -12.32
CA ASP A 63 16.31 -1.78 -12.38
C ASP A 63 15.41 -2.45 -11.34
N LEU A 64 14.72 -1.65 -10.53
CA LEU A 64 13.74 -2.09 -9.53
C LEU A 64 12.38 -2.23 -10.21
N PHE A 65 11.79 -3.42 -10.18
CA PHE A 65 10.45 -3.64 -10.72
C PHE A 65 9.80 -4.92 -10.21
N GLY A 66 8.47 -4.92 -10.19
CA GLY A 66 7.61 -6.06 -9.96
C GLY A 66 6.62 -6.28 -11.08
N SER A 67 5.97 -7.44 -11.07
CA SER A 67 5.00 -7.80 -12.09
C SER A 67 3.98 -8.80 -11.58
N ALA A 68 2.74 -8.68 -12.07
CA ALA A 68 1.66 -9.65 -11.85
C ALA A 68 2.01 -11.09 -12.30
N ALA A 69 3.11 -11.28 -13.04
CA ALA A 69 3.73 -12.59 -13.29
C ALA A 69 4.54 -13.12 -12.07
N ARG A 70 4.16 -12.72 -10.85
CA ARG A 70 4.62 -13.23 -9.55
C ARG A 70 6.13 -13.12 -9.34
N HIS A 71 6.69 -11.97 -9.69
CA HIS A 71 8.08 -11.68 -9.40
C HIS A 71 8.33 -10.22 -9.06
N ALA A 72 9.41 -10.00 -8.31
CA ALA A 72 10.01 -8.71 -8.05
C ALA A 72 11.52 -8.81 -8.27
N VAL A 73 12.13 -7.72 -8.72
CA VAL A 73 13.58 -7.58 -8.87
C VAL A 73 14.00 -6.36 -8.07
N CYS A 74 15.03 -6.54 -7.25
CA CYS A 74 15.65 -5.49 -6.47
C CYS A 74 17.17 -5.67 -6.44
N ASP A 75 17.86 -4.73 -5.83
CA ASP A 75 19.31 -4.76 -5.65
C ASP A 75 19.72 -4.33 -4.24
N THR A 76 21.03 -4.31 -3.99
CA THR A 76 21.63 -3.87 -2.72
C THR A 76 21.39 -2.39 -2.38
N LEU A 77 20.87 -1.59 -3.30
CA LEU A 77 20.54 -0.18 -3.10
C LEU A 77 19.05 0.06 -2.84
N SER A 78 18.23 -0.98 -3.02
CA SER A 78 16.78 -0.91 -2.87
C SER A 78 16.38 -0.91 -1.39
N SER A 79 15.55 0.05 -0.99
CA SER A 79 14.98 0.08 0.37
C SER A 79 13.95 -1.05 0.56
N LEU A 80 13.70 -1.44 1.81
CA LEU A 80 12.66 -2.43 2.11
C LEU A 80 11.29 -1.99 1.58
N SER A 81 10.98 -0.70 1.67
CA SER A 81 9.70 -0.15 1.20
C SER A 81 9.51 -0.33 -0.31
N GLN A 82 10.57 -0.06 -1.07
CA GLN A 82 10.62 -0.29 -2.51
C GLN A 82 10.44 -1.78 -2.84
N ILE A 83 11.19 -2.65 -2.15
CA ILE A 83 11.09 -4.10 -2.35
C ILE A 83 9.65 -4.59 -2.08
N LEU A 84 9.02 -4.12 -1.00
CA LEU A 84 7.65 -4.52 -0.66
C LEU A 84 6.60 -3.99 -1.64
N GLN A 85 6.79 -2.80 -2.22
CA GLN A 85 5.95 -2.30 -3.30
C GLN A 85 6.02 -3.25 -4.51
N GLU A 86 7.22 -3.61 -4.96
CA GLU A 86 7.40 -4.50 -6.12
C GLU A 86 6.89 -5.92 -5.84
N VAL A 87 7.04 -6.41 -4.61
CA VAL A 87 6.40 -7.67 -4.17
C VAL A 87 4.88 -7.55 -4.24
N GLY A 88 4.30 -6.39 -3.90
CA GLY A 88 2.88 -6.12 -4.07
C GLY A 88 2.40 -6.27 -5.51
N HIS A 89 3.17 -5.78 -6.50
CA HIS A 89 2.90 -6.04 -7.91
C HIS A 89 2.96 -7.53 -8.25
N GLY A 90 3.85 -8.29 -7.60
CA GLY A 90 3.89 -9.76 -7.62
C GLY A 90 2.57 -10.44 -7.25
N PHE A 91 1.79 -9.82 -6.37
CA PHE A 91 0.46 -10.27 -5.95
C PHE A 91 -0.68 -9.67 -6.79
N GLY A 92 -0.37 -8.93 -7.86
CA GLY A 92 -1.37 -8.27 -8.71
C GLY A 92 -1.96 -7.00 -8.10
N LEU A 93 -1.27 -6.40 -7.13
CA LEU A 93 -1.64 -5.09 -6.60
C LEU A 93 -1.09 -3.99 -7.52
N GLU A 94 -1.89 -2.95 -7.70
CA GLU A 94 -1.51 -1.77 -8.46
C GLU A 94 -1.12 -0.63 -7.51
N HIS A 95 -0.53 0.43 -8.06
CA HIS A 95 -0.24 1.61 -7.28
C HIS A 95 -1.51 2.17 -6.61
N SER A 96 -1.34 2.66 -5.39
CA SER A 96 -2.35 3.51 -4.77
C SER A 96 -2.13 4.98 -5.13
N ARG A 97 -3.19 5.79 -4.99
CA ARG A 97 -3.23 7.19 -5.43
C ARG A 97 -3.91 8.07 -4.40
N ALA A 98 -3.98 9.38 -4.63
CA ALA A 98 -4.86 10.27 -3.86
C ALA A 98 -6.08 10.69 -4.69
N VAL A 99 -7.20 10.99 -4.03
CA VAL A 99 -8.35 11.59 -4.72
C VAL A 99 -8.03 12.99 -5.22
N ALA A 100 -7.28 13.77 -4.43
CA ALA A 100 -6.88 15.13 -4.78
C ALA A 100 -5.88 15.18 -5.94
N ASN A 101 -5.04 14.16 -6.08
CA ASN A 101 -4.06 14.01 -7.14
C ASN A 101 -4.02 12.53 -7.59
N PRO A 102 -4.81 12.14 -8.60
CA PRO A 102 -5.03 10.75 -8.98
C PRO A 102 -3.90 10.20 -9.87
N ILE A 103 -2.66 10.48 -9.50
CA ILE A 103 -1.45 9.89 -10.10
C ILE A 103 -0.80 8.92 -9.11
N ASP A 104 0.11 8.11 -9.62
CA ASP A 104 0.83 7.12 -8.83
C ASP A 104 1.70 7.81 -7.75
N TYR A 105 1.87 7.09 -6.64
CA TYR A 105 2.68 7.52 -5.49
C TYR A 105 2.11 8.70 -4.70
N GLU A 106 0.78 8.78 -4.56
CA GLU A 106 0.14 9.91 -3.85
C GLU A 106 -0.61 9.48 -2.57
N ASN A 107 -0.55 8.20 -2.16
CA ASN A 107 -1.22 7.72 -0.95
C ASN A 107 -0.26 7.54 0.24
N PRO A 108 -0.10 8.53 1.15
CA PRO A 108 0.93 8.52 2.21
C PRO A 108 0.80 7.41 3.26
N PHE A 109 -0.23 6.56 3.15
CA PHE A 109 -0.56 5.51 4.09
C PHE A 109 -0.60 4.13 3.41
N CYS A 110 0.09 3.88 2.29
CA CYS A 110 -0.03 2.56 1.66
C CYS A 110 1.25 2.12 0.98
N ILE A 111 1.85 0.98 1.33
CA ILE A 111 3.09 0.53 0.66
C ILE A 111 3.07 0.54 -0.89
N MET A 112 1.90 0.45 -1.54
CA MET A 112 1.74 0.64 -3.00
C MET A 112 1.85 2.10 -3.51
N SER A 113 2.30 3.02 -2.66
CA SER A 113 2.82 4.34 -3.04
C SER A 113 4.23 4.55 -2.43
N GLY A 114 4.94 3.45 -2.17
CA GLY A 114 6.21 3.30 -1.46
C GLY A 114 7.33 4.25 -1.86
N MET A 115 7.33 4.70 -3.12
CA MET A 115 8.41 5.52 -3.67
C MET A 115 8.39 7.00 -3.27
N THR A 116 7.35 7.53 -2.61
CA THR A 116 7.25 8.97 -2.30
C THR A 116 6.87 9.28 -0.85
N PHE A 117 6.96 8.30 0.05
CA PHE A 117 6.61 8.51 1.46
C PHE A 117 7.60 9.37 2.22
N GLY A 118 7.12 9.93 3.35
CA GLY A 118 7.89 10.73 4.29
C GLY A 118 8.05 12.21 3.94
N GLY A 119 7.62 12.62 2.74
CA GLY A 119 7.79 13.98 2.24
C GLY A 119 6.79 14.93 2.90
N ASP A 120 7.22 16.16 3.13
CA ASP A 120 6.30 17.23 3.47
C ASP A 120 5.26 17.40 2.34
N LEU A 121 4.02 17.01 2.62
CA LEU A 121 2.88 17.11 1.69
C LEU A 121 2.51 18.56 1.35
N THR A 122 3.20 19.56 1.92
CA THR A 122 3.02 20.98 1.59
C THR A 122 3.81 21.45 0.38
N ILE A 123 4.66 20.61 -0.23
CA ILE A 123 5.47 20.99 -1.40
C ILE A 123 5.08 20.12 -2.62
N PRO A 124 4.19 20.61 -3.50
CA PRO A 124 3.89 19.92 -4.75
C PRO A 124 5.13 19.84 -5.65
N ASN A 125 5.34 18.69 -6.30
CA ASN A 125 6.24 18.52 -7.45
C ASN A 125 7.75 18.75 -7.23
N ASN A 126 8.31 18.48 -6.05
CA ASN A 126 9.77 18.46 -5.92
C ASN A 126 10.35 17.06 -6.23
N PRO A 127 11.04 16.84 -7.37
CA PRO A 127 11.65 15.55 -7.70
C PRO A 127 12.76 15.13 -6.72
N SER A 128 13.29 16.04 -5.91
CA SER A 128 14.27 15.73 -4.85
C SER A 128 13.65 15.26 -3.53
N ILE A 129 12.33 15.41 -3.35
CA ILE A 129 11.58 14.91 -2.17
C ILE A 129 11.03 13.49 -2.40
N ARG A 130 11.15 12.95 -3.63
CA ARG A 130 10.74 11.58 -4.00
C ARG A 130 11.57 10.46 -3.34
N PHE A 131 12.31 10.75 -2.27
CA PHE A 131 13.17 9.80 -1.54
C PHE A 131 13.29 10.14 -0.05
N SER A 132 12.31 10.79 0.56
CA SER A 132 12.31 10.98 2.02
C SER A 132 12.00 9.67 2.76
N SER A 133 12.94 8.72 2.70
CA SER A 133 13.06 7.59 3.63
C SER A 133 12.85 8.05 5.07
N PRO A 134 12.34 7.23 6.00
CA PRO A 134 11.29 6.21 5.96
C PRO A 134 10.25 6.59 7.02
N THR A 135 9.26 5.73 7.29
CA THR A 135 8.49 5.90 8.52
C THR A 135 9.33 5.57 9.76
N PHE A 136 10.19 4.54 9.81
CA PHE A 136 11.03 4.28 11.00
C PHE A 136 12.22 3.34 10.69
N PRO A 137 13.32 3.42 11.45
CA PRO A 137 14.39 2.43 11.38
C PRO A 137 13.94 1.08 11.98
N ASP A 138 14.24 -0.01 11.28
CA ASP A 138 14.08 -1.38 11.76
C ASP A 138 15.36 -2.19 11.47
N ARG A 139 15.45 -3.43 11.97
CA ARG A 139 16.53 -4.38 11.67
C ARG A 139 16.69 -4.71 10.18
N PHE A 140 15.70 -4.34 9.37
CA PHE A 140 15.67 -4.51 7.91
C PHE A 140 15.82 -3.17 7.17
N GLY A 141 16.25 -2.13 7.89
CA GLY A 141 16.38 -0.78 7.39
C GLY A 141 15.08 0.01 7.41
N ASP A 142 15.13 1.04 6.62
CA ASP A 142 14.17 2.12 6.50
C ASP A 142 12.83 1.64 5.91
N SER A 143 11.79 1.62 6.75
CA SER A 143 10.48 1.01 6.42
C SER A 143 9.35 2.04 6.32
N GLY A 144 8.50 1.89 5.32
CA GLY A 144 7.28 2.68 5.06
C GLY A 144 6.02 2.08 5.68
N PRO A 145 4.84 2.70 5.49
CA PRO A 145 3.58 2.22 6.05
C PRO A 145 3.17 0.87 5.46
N GLY A 146 2.23 0.21 6.12
CA GLY A 146 1.65 -1.05 5.66
C GLY A 146 0.75 -0.84 4.45
N LEU A 147 0.25 -1.95 3.91
CA LEU A 147 -0.78 -1.92 2.87
C LEU A 147 -2.08 -1.30 3.40
N CYS A 148 -2.74 -0.44 2.62
CA CYS A 148 -4.04 0.12 3.04
C CYS A 148 -5.17 -0.93 2.95
N SER A 149 -6.24 -0.71 3.71
CA SER A 149 -7.37 -1.64 3.80
C SER A 149 -8.08 -1.95 2.49
N PRO A 150 -8.25 -1.03 1.50
CA PRO A 150 -8.78 -1.42 0.19
C PRO A 150 -7.99 -2.52 -0.49
N LEU A 151 -6.65 -2.48 -0.40
CA LEU A 151 -5.79 -3.45 -1.05
C LEU A 151 -5.65 -4.74 -0.23
N LEU A 152 -5.68 -4.65 1.11
CA LEU A 152 -5.83 -5.84 1.96
C LEU A 152 -7.14 -6.57 1.65
N PHE A 153 -8.24 -5.82 1.47
CA PHE A 153 -9.54 -6.37 1.11
C PHE A 153 -9.52 -7.00 -0.29
N LYS A 154 -9.00 -6.27 -1.30
CA LYS A 154 -8.85 -6.78 -2.67
C LYS A 154 -8.02 -8.07 -2.74
N ALA A 155 -6.98 -8.17 -1.91
CA ALA A 155 -6.13 -9.36 -1.83
C ALA A 155 -6.72 -10.50 -0.99
N GLY A 156 -7.83 -10.27 -0.27
CA GLY A 156 -8.39 -11.24 0.69
C GLY A 156 -7.54 -11.43 1.95
N TRP A 157 -6.67 -10.48 2.28
CA TRP A 157 -5.72 -10.55 3.41
C TRP A 157 -6.26 -9.98 4.72
N ILE A 158 -7.45 -9.39 4.68
CA ILE A 158 -8.21 -9.00 5.87
C ILE A 158 -9.47 -9.86 5.94
N THR A 159 -9.68 -10.52 7.08
CA THR A 159 -10.84 -11.40 7.29
C THR A 159 -12.10 -10.58 7.54
N GLU A 160 -13.27 -11.10 7.17
CA GLU A 160 -14.56 -10.41 7.40
C GLU A 160 -14.81 -10.09 8.89
N SER A 161 -14.30 -10.90 9.83
CA SER A 161 -14.37 -10.61 11.27
C SER A 161 -13.66 -9.33 11.70
N ARG A 162 -12.75 -8.81 10.88
CA ARG A 162 -12.02 -7.55 11.11
C ARG A 162 -12.69 -6.35 10.43
N ILE A 163 -13.80 -6.56 9.73
CA ILE A 163 -14.50 -5.53 8.95
C ILE A 163 -15.90 -5.29 9.54
N VAL A 164 -16.23 -4.03 9.81
CA VAL A 164 -17.61 -3.61 10.10
C VAL A 164 -18.21 -2.99 8.85
N ARG A 165 -19.33 -3.55 8.39
CA ARG A 165 -20.07 -3.01 7.25
C ARG A 165 -21.19 -2.11 7.74
N ILE A 166 -21.22 -0.87 7.28
CA ILE A 166 -22.23 0.10 7.69
C ILE A 166 -23.29 0.23 6.61
N ALA A 167 -24.55 0.07 7.03
CA ALA A 167 -25.70 0.26 6.17
C ALA A 167 -25.74 1.70 5.66
N THR A 168 -26.16 1.88 4.41
CA THR A 168 -26.31 3.19 3.80
C THR A 168 -27.69 3.34 3.18
N ASN A 169 -28.19 4.57 3.08
CA ASN A 169 -29.39 4.89 2.31
C ASN A 169 -29.07 5.22 0.83
N GLY A 170 -27.89 4.79 0.36
CA GLY A 170 -27.36 5.14 -0.95
C GLY A 170 -26.67 6.51 -1.02
N ARG A 171 -26.85 7.42 -0.06
CA ARG A 171 -26.18 8.74 -0.05
C ARG A 171 -25.33 8.97 1.20
N MET A 172 -25.72 8.36 2.30
CA MET A 172 -25.09 8.54 3.61
C MET A 172 -25.03 7.20 4.35
N PRO A 173 -23.93 6.93 5.08
CA PRO A 173 -23.88 5.83 6.02
C PRO A 173 -24.75 6.12 7.25
N ALA A 174 -25.25 5.07 7.89
CA ALA A 174 -25.91 5.17 9.18
C ALA A 174 -24.94 5.73 10.24
N ALA A 175 -25.46 6.56 11.15
CA ALA A 175 -24.66 7.10 12.24
C ALA A 175 -24.42 6.05 13.31
N VAL A 176 -23.16 5.71 13.55
CA VAL A 176 -22.74 4.67 14.49
C VAL A 176 -21.44 5.06 15.18
N VAL A 177 -21.25 4.61 16.42
CA VAL A 177 -19.98 4.70 17.14
C VAL A 177 -19.27 3.37 17.01
N ILE A 178 -18.02 3.39 16.53
CA ILE A 178 -17.19 2.21 16.34
C ILE A 178 -15.83 2.45 16.97
N THR A 179 -15.37 1.50 17.77
CA THR A 179 -13.98 1.43 18.24
C THR A 179 -13.18 0.60 17.24
N LEU A 180 -12.01 1.08 16.83
CA LEU A 180 -11.13 0.39 15.89
C LEU A 180 -9.80 -0.02 16.55
N SER A 181 -9.35 -1.23 16.27
CA SER A 181 -7.95 -1.64 16.47
C SER A 181 -7.09 -1.08 15.34
N PRO A 182 -5.80 -0.77 15.58
CA PRO A 182 -4.88 -0.40 14.51
C PRO A 182 -4.84 -1.45 13.40
N LEU A 183 -4.80 -1.00 12.15
CA LEU A 183 -4.67 -1.87 10.98
C LEU A 183 -3.36 -2.67 11.05
N GLY A 184 -3.43 -3.97 10.75
CA GLY A 184 -2.27 -4.87 10.77
C GLY A 184 -1.90 -5.42 12.16
N GLU A 185 -2.60 -5.02 13.23
CA GLU A 185 -2.50 -5.70 14.53
C GLU A 185 -2.88 -7.19 14.39
N MET A 186 -2.05 -8.08 14.94
CA MET A 186 -2.21 -9.53 14.79
C MET A 186 -3.41 -10.08 15.56
N ASN A 187 -3.62 -9.63 16.79
CA ASN A 187 -4.69 -10.07 17.70
C ASN A 187 -5.60 -8.90 18.08
N PRO A 188 -6.34 -8.32 17.12
CA PRO A 188 -7.10 -7.11 17.38
C PRO A 188 -8.30 -7.41 18.29
N LEU A 189 -8.52 -6.58 19.31
CA LEU A 189 -9.69 -6.67 20.20
C LEU A 189 -10.96 -6.09 19.55
N HIS A 190 -10.78 -5.24 18.55
CA HIS A 190 -11.85 -4.57 17.83
C HIS A 190 -11.68 -4.77 16.31
N PRO A 191 -12.71 -4.51 15.51
CA PRO A 191 -12.56 -4.44 14.06
C PRO A 191 -11.46 -3.46 13.66
N GLN A 192 -10.83 -3.68 12.51
CA GLN A 192 -9.73 -2.85 12.01
C GLN A 192 -10.17 -1.92 10.88
N VAL A 193 -11.32 -2.22 10.26
CA VAL A 193 -11.82 -1.51 9.09
C VAL A 193 -13.32 -1.30 9.19
N VAL A 194 -13.77 -0.10 8.87
CA VAL A 194 -15.18 0.18 8.55
C VAL A 194 -15.32 0.27 7.04
N MET A 195 -16.36 -0.34 6.49
CA MET A 195 -16.61 -0.34 5.06
C MET A 195 -18.07 0.01 4.74
N PHE A 196 -18.26 0.84 3.72
CA PHE A 196 -19.59 1.17 3.20
C PHE A 196 -19.54 1.66 1.75
N GLY A 197 -20.61 1.40 1.00
CA GLY A 197 -20.78 1.89 -0.37
C GLY A 197 -21.74 3.07 -0.42
N LEU A 198 -21.47 4.02 -1.30
CA LEU A 198 -22.40 5.11 -1.63
C LEU A 198 -22.80 5.01 -3.12
N ASN A 199 -24.05 5.34 -3.42
CA ASN A 199 -24.56 5.44 -4.80
C ASN A 199 -24.05 6.76 -5.40
N THR A 200 -22.76 6.81 -5.68
CA THR A 200 -22.13 7.87 -6.47
C THR A 200 -22.09 7.44 -7.94
N PRO A 201 -21.93 8.37 -8.89
CA PRO A 201 -21.75 7.99 -10.30
C PRO A 201 -20.53 7.09 -10.58
N GLN A 202 -19.67 6.88 -9.58
CA GLN A 202 -18.39 6.19 -9.69
C GLN A 202 -18.35 4.88 -8.90
N ASP A 203 -19.50 4.36 -8.41
CA ASP A 203 -19.62 3.11 -7.62
C ASP A 203 -18.44 2.89 -6.64
N VAL A 204 -18.37 3.76 -5.64
CA VAL A 204 -17.23 3.83 -4.72
C VAL A 204 -17.52 3.10 -3.43
N THR A 205 -16.57 2.25 -3.01
CA THR A 205 -16.55 1.68 -1.65
C THR A 205 -15.56 2.46 -0.80
N TYR A 206 -16.03 2.96 0.34
CA TYR A 206 -15.22 3.67 1.32
C TYR A 206 -14.69 2.71 2.37
N PHE A 207 -13.46 2.97 2.78
CA PHE A 207 -12.77 2.26 3.85
C PHE A 207 -12.30 3.28 4.87
N ILE A 208 -12.57 3.02 6.15
CA ILE A 208 -12.05 3.80 7.27
C ILE A 208 -11.20 2.88 8.13
N GLU A 209 -9.96 3.28 8.39
CA GLU A 209 -8.97 2.49 9.10
C GLU A 209 -8.22 3.33 10.13
N TYR A 210 -7.80 2.71 11.23
CA TYR A 210 -6.95 3.35 12.21
C TYR A 210 -5.48 2.98 11.98
N ARG A 211 -4.63 3.97 11.75
CA ARG A 211 -3.19 3.79 11.46
C ARG A 211 -2.36 4.20 12.67
N ALA A 212 -1.80 3.22 13.35
CA ALA A 212 -0.99 3.41 14.55
C ALA A 212 -0.12 2.18 14.86
N GLY A 213 1.12 2.41 15.30
CA GLY A 213 1.99 1.34 15.82
C GLY A 213 2.35 0.28 14.77
N GLY A 214 2.93 -0.85 15.20
CA GLY A 214 3.24 -1.99 14.33
C GLY A 214 4.11 -1.61 13.12
N TRP A 215 3.63 -1.95 11.92
CA TRP A 215 4.26 -1.60 10.64
C TRP A 215 4.05 -0.11 10.26
N ASP A 216 3.17 0.60 10.96
CA ASP A 216 2.89 2.02 10.77
C ASP A 216 3.49 2.88 11.89
N ARG A 217 4.37 2.32 12.72
CA ARG A 217 4.86 2.97 13.95
C ARG A 217 5.64 4.25 13.72
N GLY A 218 6.06 4.49 12.50
CA GLY A 218 6.78 5.69 12.12
C GLY A 218 6.00 6.70 11.31
N LEU A 219 4.69 6.49 11.16
CA LEU A 219 3.82 7.59 10.80
C LEU A 219 3.97 8.68 11.87
N LYS A 220 4.23 9.92 11.46
CA LYS A 220 4.42 11.07 12.37
C LYS A 220 3.26 11.28 13.35
N GLN A 221 2.08 10.76 13.01
CA GLN A 221 0.88 10.87 13.83
C GLN A 221 -0.03 9.66 13.62
N LYS A 222 -0.58 9.19 14.73
CA LYS A 222 -1.70 8.24 14.73
C LYS A 222 -2.90 8.92 14.06
N SER A 223 -3.50 8.25 13.08
CA SER A 223 -4.54 8.87 12.25
C SER A 223 -5.64 7.88 11.94
N VAL A 224 -6.89 8.36 11.89
CA VAL A 224 -7.95 7.65 11.15
C VAL A 224 -7.83 8.05 9.70
N VAL A 225 -7.71 7.09 8.80
CA VAL A 225 -7.52 7.32 7.38
C VAL A 225 -8.75 6.85 6.62
N ILE A 226 -9.12 7.62 5.61
CA ILE A 226 -10.24 7.34 4.72
C ILE A 226 -9.67 7.04 3.34
N HIS A 227 -9.97 5.85 2.84
CA HIS A 227 -9.66 5.43 1.47
C HIS A 227 -10.93 5.12 0.68
N GLN A 228 -10.77 5.09 -0.63
CA GLN A 228 -11.75 4.61 -1.60
C GLN A 228 -11.17 3.43 -2.36
N LEU A 229 -11.99 2.42 -2.62
CA LEU A 229 -11.80 1.48 -3.72
C LEU A 229 -12.76 1.86 -4.84
N ARG A 230 -12.23 2.05 -6.04
CA ARG A 230 -13.01 2.46 -7.22
C ARG A 230 -13.12 1.31 -8.25
N PRO A 231 -14.03 1.42 -9.23
CA PRO A 231 -14.23 0.38 -10.26
C PRO A 231 -13.02 0.12 -11.15
N ASP A 232 -12.08 1.07 -11.25
CA ASP A 232 -10.78 0.88 -11.90
C ASP A 232 -9.85 -0.09 -11.14
N GLY A 233 -10.29 -0.57 -9.96
CA GLY A 233 -9.55 -1.50 -9.12
C GLY A 233 -8.43 -0.84 -8.31
N MET A 234 -8.34 0.50 -8.32
CA MET A 234 -7.32 1.27 -7.62
C MET A 234 -7.80 1.74 -6.26
N ALA A 235 -6.84 1.85 -5.33
CA ALA A 235 -7.07 2.41 -4.00
C ALA A 235 -6.68 3.89 -3.96
N TYR A 236 -7.59 4.75 -3.49
CA TYR A 236 -7.38 6.18 -3.40
C TYR A 236 -7.44 6.67 -1.95
N TYR A 237 -6.39 7.35 -1.50
CA TYR A 237 -6.42 8.14 -0.28
C TYR A 237 -7.33 9.35 -0.46
N GLN A 238 -8.37 9.46 0.36
CA GLN A 238 -9.30 10.58 0.35
C GLN A 238 -8.89 11.64 1.37
N ASN A 239 -8.68 11.23 2.63
CA ASN A 239 -8.33 12.15 3.71
C ASN A 239 -7.87 11.41 4.98
N LYS A 240 -7.40 12.15 5.97
CA LYS A 240 -7.13 11.67 7.33
C LYS A 240 -7.73 12.58 8.39
N LEU A 241 -7.98 12.02 9.57
CA LEU A 241 -8.27 12.74 10.80
C LEU A 241 -7.09 12.53 11.75
N SER A 242 -6.41 13.62 12.10
CA SER A 242 -5.33 13.59 13.10
C SER A 242 -5.93 13.43 14.49
N ILE A 243 -5.35 12.56 15.31
CA ILE A 243 -5.85 12.28 16.65
C ILE A 243 -4.95 12.96 17.68
N ALA A 244 -5.47 13.95 18.40
CA ALA A 244 -4.89 14.46 19.64
C ALA A 244 -5.81 14.06 20.80
N GLY A 245 -5.47 13.00 21.55
CA GLY A 245 -6.29 12.46 22.65
C GLY A 245 -7.26 11.33 22.26
N GLY A 246 -8.01 10.80 23.23
CA GLY A 246 -9.10 9.85 22.97
C GLY A 246 -10.26 10.56 22.29
N PHE A 247 -10.83 10.00 21.23
CA PHE A 247 -11.90 10.63 20.46
C PHE A 247 -13.00 9.61 20.16
N SER A 248 -14.24 10.09 20.17
CA SER A 248 -15.39 9.39 19.62
C SER A 248 -15.74 10.03 18.28
N ILE A 249 -15.91 9.22 17.23
CA ILE A 249 -16.47 9.73 15.97
C ILE A 249 -17.99 9.74 16.11
N LYS A 250 -18.59 10.92 16.06
CA LYS A 250 -20.02 11.09 15.85
C LYS A 250 -20.20 11.56 14.41
N THR A 251 -20.67 10.69 13.54
CA THR A 251 -21.17 11.12 12.22
C THR A 251 -22.46 11.91 12.44
N GLN A 252 -22.38 13.23 12.35
CA GLN A 252 -23.53 14.13 12.44
C GLN A 252 -23.78 14.73 11.04
N VAL A 253 -25.03 14.61 10.55
CA VAL A 253 -25.43 15.15 9.26
C VAL A 253 -25.95 16.56 9.45
N LEU A 254 -25.31 17.55 8.83
CA LEU A 254 -25.91 18.87 8.58
C LEU A 254 -26.45 18.95 7.15
N GLN A 255 -27.55 19.68 6.99
CA GLN A 255 -28.27 19.86 5.73
C GLN A 255 -27.41 20.52 4.64
N ASN A 256 -27.86 20.33 3.39
CA ASN A 256 -27.16 20.58 2.15
C ASN A 256 -26.76 22.07 1.96
N SER A 257 -25.53 22.44 2.32
CA SER A 257 -24.96 23.79 2.11
C SER A 257 -23.75 23.83 1.15
N GLY A 258 -23.53 22.79 0.34
CA GLY A 258 -22.49 22.81 -0.70
C GLY A 258 -21.05 22.54 -0.23
N THR A 259 -20.84 22.10 1.01
CA THR A 259 -19.51 21.75 1.54
C THR A 259 -19.14 20.27 1.33
N SER A 260 -17.83 20.00 1.28
CA SER A 260 -17.23 18.71 0.90
C SER A 260 -17.40 17.62 1.97
N LEU A 261 -17.23 16.33 1.63
CA LEU A 261 -17.32 15.21 2.59
C LEU A 261 -16.37 15.39 3.79
N ARG A 262 -15.25 16.11 3.60
CA ARG A 262 -14.28 16.53 4.63
C ARG A 262 -14.96 17.30 5.77
N ASP A 263 -15.86 18.21 5.45
CA ASP A 263 -16.50 19.10 6.43
C ASP A 263 -17.63 18.40 7.20
N ARG A 264 -18.08 17.24 6.71
CA ARG A 264 -19.25 16.50 7.23
C ARG A 264 -18.88 15.36 8.19
N LEU A 265 -17.60 15.00 8.29
CA LEU A 265 -17.11 13.92 9.16
C LEU A 265 -16.47 14.42 10.47
N VAL A 266 -16.34 15.74 10.63
CA VAL A 266 -15.66 16.36 11.79
C VAL A 266 -16.65 17.18 12.60
N GLU A 267 -17.32 16.53 13.56
CA GLU A 267 -17.92 17.22 14.70
C GLU A 267 -17.43 16.51 15.97
N LEU A 268 -16.53 17.17 16.71
CA LEU A 268 -15.84 16.62 17.87
C LEU A 268 -16.21 17.44 19.11
N VAL A 269 -16.83 16.78 20.08
CA VAL A 269 -17.03 17.30 21.44
C VAL A 269 -15.79 16.93 22.25
N SER A 270 -15.16 17.94 22.86
CA SER A 270 -14.22 17.74 23.96
C SER A 270 -14.97 17.32 25.21
N THR A 271 -14.50 16.29 25.90
CA THR A 271 -14.66 16.19 27.35
C THR A 271 -13.30 16.35 27.99
#